data_AF-A0A3M1QXB9-F1
#
_entry.id   AF-A0A3M1QXB9-F1
#
_cell.length_a   1.000
_cell.length_b   1.000
_cell.length_c   1.000
_cell.angle_alpha   90.00
_cell.angle_beta   90.00
_cell.angle_gamma   90.00
#
_symmetry.space_group_name_H-M   'P 1'
#
loop_
_entity.id
_entity.type
_entity.pdbx_description
1 polymer ?
#
loop_
_entity_poly.entity_id
_entity_poly.type
_entity_poly.pdbx_seq_one_letter_code
_entity_poly.pdbx_strand_id
1 'polypeptide(L)'
;MLVQIRADRLRLITQHHHALLSGELAAAWQGFPGQGVRLPLVLILATALHDLAWQPMDRSPLLDPASGRPHSFVTYPLEEKLRHYREGIAAMSRIHPYVGLLGSLHYTTFRGTEGLEAFQARERQRREHLKEQLGLTAREEALLQIHLRYLKLFDYFSLFICLTPPPATKASHPSWLQPSHFAQDPGGHRFHLIWQDENHLVVDPFPFPDVLPLRIPYRDLPDTTYTSAPALQAAWEASVPSYWSVTLIPA
;
A
#
# COMPACT_ATOMS: atom_id res chain seq x y z
N MET A 1 2.66 6.23 -7.01
CA MET A 1 3.39 6.81 -5.86
C MET A 1 2.48 7.51 -4.85
N LEU A 2 2.96 7.58 -3.62
CA LEU A 2 2.47 8.44 -2.55
C LEU A 2 3.14 9.81 -2.65
N VAL A 3 2.35 10.87 -2.55
CA VAL A 3 2.82 12.26 -2.58
C VAL A 3 2.47 12.90 -1.25
N GLN A 4 3.47 13.12 -0.42
CA GLN A 4 3.33 13.78 0.88
C GLN A 4 3.75 15.25 0.75
N ILE A 5 2.80 16.16 0.97
CA ILE A 5 3.03 17.61 0.83
C ILE A 5 3.55 18.15 2.17
N ARG A 6 4.70 18.83 2.13
CA ARG A 6 5.34 19.51 3.26
C ARG A 6 5.55 20.99 2.93
N ALA A 7 6.06 21.79 3.87
CA ALA A 7 6.12 23.25 3.74
C ALA A 7 6.84 23.75 2.46
N ASP A 8 7.95 23.11 2.07
CA ASP A 8 8.81 23.53 0.95
C ASP A 8 9.12 22.40 -0.05
N ARG A 9 8.58 21.20 0.19
CA ARG A 9 8.93 19.99 -0.55
C ARG A 9 7.78 19.00 -0.68
N LEU A 10 7.88 18.17 -1.70
CA LEU A 10 7.07 16.98 -1.89
C LEU A 10 7.94 15.77 -1.55
N ARG A 11 7.55 15.02 -0.51
CA ARG A 11 8.16 13.71 -0.24
C ARG A 11 7.43 12.65 -1.05
N LEU A 12 8.15 11.99 -1.93
CA LEU A 12 7.64 10.95 -2.81
C LEU A 12 8.08 9.57 -2.31
N ILE A 13 7.11 8.72 -2.04
CA ILE A 13 7.31 7.31 -1.68
C ILE A 13 6.66 6.47 -2.77
N THR A 14 7.38 5.52 -3.35
CA THR A 14 6.82 4.67 -4.40
C THR A 14 5.76 3.75 -3.81
N GLN A 15 4.77 3.34 -4.61
CA GLN A 15 3.79 2.37 -4.15
C GLN A 15 4.45 1.02 -3.86
N HIS A 16 5.49 0.68 -4.63
CA HIS A 16 6.30 -0.48 -4.34
C HIS A 16 6.92 -0.45 -2.93
N HIS A 17 7.47 0.69 -2.49
CA HIS A 17 8.08 0.79 -1.17
C HIS A 17 7.04 0.77 -0.04
N HIS A 18 5.84 1.34 -0.23
CA HIS A 18 4.78 1.14 0.77
C HIS A 18 4.37 -0.32 0.85
N ALA A 19 4.32 -1.04 -0.27
CA ALA A 19 3.95 -2.47 -0.27
C ALA A 19 4.96 -3.31 0.52
N LEU A 20 6.26 -3.04 0.33
CA LEU A 20 7.31 -3.68 1.12
C LEU A 20 7.15 -3.37 2.61
N LEU A 21 6.85 -2.11 2.96
CA LEU A 21 6.53 -1.73 4.34
C LEU A 21 5.32 -2.51 4.89
N SER A 22 4.26 -2.69 4.10
CA SER A 22 3.12 -3.54 4.48
C SER A 22 3.57 -4.98 4.79
N GLY A 23 4.51 -5.52 4.01
CA GLY A 23 5.10 -6.84 4.23
C GLY A 23 5.92 -6.93 5.53
N GLU A 24 6.72 -5.91 5.84
CA GLU A 24 7.47 -5.82 7.10
C GLU A 24 6.53 -5.80 8.32
N LEU A 25 5.45 -5.00 8.26
CA LEU A 25 4.41 -4.97 9.29
C LEU A 25 3.75 -6.35 9.46
N ALA A 26 3.40 -7.01 8.36
CA ALA A 26 2.79 -8.34 8.39
C ALA A 26 3.73 -9.41 8.96
N ALA A 27 5.03 -9.32 8.67
CA ALA A 27 6.04 -10.25 9.17
C ALA A 27 6.28 -10.10 10.67
N ALA A 28 6.23 -8.87 11.19
CA ALA A 28 6.42 -8.56 12.61
C ALA A 28 5.16 -8.79 13.46
N TRP A 29 3.98 -8.88 12.84
CA TRP A 29 2.71 -9.00 13.53
C TRP A 29 2.63 -10.27 14.39
N GLN A 30 2.32 -10.10 15.68
CA GLN A 30 2.10 -11.19 16.64
C GLN A 30 0.65 -11.24 17.15
N GLY A 31 -0.21 -10.35 16.65
CA GLY A 31 -1.54 -10.14 17.22
C GLY A 31 -1.46 -9.42 18.57
N PHE A 32 -2.61 -9.25 19.21
CA PHE A 32 -2.68 -8.56 20.50
C PHE A 32 -2.29 -9.48 21.67
N PRO A 33 -1.96 -8.91 22.85
CA PRO A 33 -1.56 -9.70 24.01
C PRO A 33 -2.48 -10.90 24.28
N GLY A 34 -1.87 -12.08 24.35
CA GLY A 34 -2.58 -13.36 24.56
C GLY A 34 -3.04 -14.09 23.30
N GLN A 35 -2.88 -13.53 22.09
CA GLN A 35 -3.27 -14.22 20.85
C GLN A 35 -2.17 -15.08 20.22
N GLY A 36 -0.94 -14.55 20.11
CA GLY A 36 0.18 -15.26 19.49
C GLY A 36 -0.05 -15.62 18.02
N VAL A 37 -0.51 -14.66 17.21
CA VAL A 37 -0.80 -14.85 15.78
C VAL A 37 0.48 -14.74 14.97
N ARG A 38 0.86 -15.80 14.25
CA ARG A 38 1.90 -15.74 13.21
C ARG A 38 1.27 -15.90 11.83
N LEU A 39 1.44 -14.89 10.98
CA LEU A 39 0.90 -14.93 9.62
C LEU A 39 1.71 -15.90 8.74
N PRO A 40 1.05 -16.64 7.83
CA PRO A 40 1.75 -17.55 6.94
C PRO A 40 2.62 -16.77 5.95
N LEU A 41 3.79 -17.34 5.60
CA LEU A 41 4.76 -16.70 4.69
C LEU A 41 4.13 -16.25 3.36
N VAL A 42 3.21 -17.05 2.80
CA VAL A 42 2.54 -16.72 1.54
C VAL A 42 1.65 -15.47 1.65
N LEU A 43 1.07 -15.20 2.83
CA LEU A 43 0.33 -13.97 3.09
C LEU A 43 1.28 -12.79 3.22
N ILE A 44 2.37 -12.94 3.98
CA ILE A 44 3.41 -11.90 4.11
C ILE A 44 3.95 -11.51 2.72
N LEU A 45 4.24 -12.51 1.87
CA LEU A 45 4.69 -12.31 0.49
C LEU A 45 3.62 -11.60 -0.36
N ALA A 46 2.35 -12.02 -0.25
CA ALA A 46 1.25 -11.37 -0.97
C ALA A 46 1.07 -9.91 -0.55
N THR A 47 1.20 -9.61 0.73
CA THR A 47 1.16 -8.26 1.27
C THR A 47 2.35 -7.43 0.79
N ALA A 48 3.57 -7.99 0.78
CA ALA A 48 4.77 -7.30 0.29
C ALA A 48 4.71 -6.97 -1.21
N LEU A 49 3.99 -7.77 -1.99
CA LEU A 49 3.91 -7.67 -3.45
C LEU A 49 2.58 -7.11 -3.96
N HIS A 50 1.66 -6.72 -3.07
CA HIS A 50 0.29 -6.37 -3.48
C HIS A 50 0.27 -5.24 -4.51
N ASP A 51 1.22 -4.29 -4.41
CA ASP A 51 1.40 -3.19 -5.35
C ASP A 51 2.56 -3.35 -6.34
N LEU A 52 2.96 -4.59 -6.65
CA LEU A 52 3.94 -4.89 -7.69
C LEU A 52 3.58 -4.26 -9.05
N ALA A 53 2.27 -4.12 -9.34
CA ALA A 53 1.78 -3.51 -10.58
C ALA A 53 2.21 -2.05 -10.75
N TRP A 54 2.56 -1.36 -9.66
CA TRP A 54 2.95 0.05 -9.70
C TRP A 54 4.41 0.28 -10.07
N GLN A 55 5.28 -0.74 -10.05
CA GLN A 55 6.69 -0.55 -10.33
C GLN A 55 6.99 0.20 -11.64
N PRO A 56 6.32 -0.06 -12.78
CA PRO A 56 6.52 0.73 -13.99
C PRO A 56 6.09 2.20 -13.84
N MET A 57 4.97 2.44 -13.16
CA MET A 57 4.40 3.78 -12.94
C MET A 57 5.22 4.61 -11.95
N ASP A 58 5.85 3.95 -10.96
CA ASP A 58 6.68 4.61 -9.97
C ASP A 58 8.06 5.03 -10.51
N ARG A 59 8.49 4.54 -11.68
CA ARG A 59 9.78 4.90 -12.29
C ARG A 59 9.79 6.30 -12.91
N SER A 60 8.64 6.75 -13.40
CA SER A 60 8.47 8.00 -14.13
C SER A 60 7.19 8.69 -13.63
N PRO A 61 7.28 9.60 -12.64
CA PRO A 61 6.14 10.34 -12.13
C PRO A 61 5.39 11.08 -13.25
N LEU A 62 4.10 10.81 -13.39
CA LEU A 62 3.25 11.56 -14.32
C LEU A 62 2.86 12.91 -13.72
N LEU A 63 2.96 13.97 -14.51
CA LEU A 63 2.51 15.30 -14.11
C LEU A 63 0.98 15.36 -14.11
N ASP A 64 0.40 15.83 -13.01
CA ASP A 64 -1.01 16.20 -12.93
C ASP A 64 -1.19 17.64 -13.44
N PRO A 65 -1.84 17.84 -14.61
CA PRO A 65 -2.00 19.18 -15.18
C PRO A 65 -2.89 20.10 -14.32
N ALA A 66 -3.76 19.54 -13.47
CA ALA A 66 -4.65 20.34 -12.64
C ALA A 66 -3.91 20.99 -11.46
N SER A 67 -2.94 20.29 -10.87
CA SER A 67 -2.18 20.77 -9.72
C SER A 67 -0.77 21.26 -10.05
N GLY A 68 -0.23 20.89 -11.22
CA GLY A 68 1.16 21.14 -11.59
C GLY A 68 2.15 20.33 -10.75
N ARG A 69 1.70 19.28 -10.06
CA ARG A 69 2.50 18.37 -9.22
C ARG A 69 2.46 16.95 -9.79
N PRO A 70 3.34 16.03 -9.36
CA PRO A 70 3.18 14.62 -9.71
C PRO A 70 1.81 14.07 -9.26
N HIS A 71 1.20 13.24 -10.10
CA HIS A 71 0.02 12.46 -9.76
C HIS A 71 0.29 11.62 -8.50
N SER A 72 -0.63 11.68 -7.55
CA SER A 72 -0.67 10.70 -6.46
C SER A 72 -1.33 9.42 -6.97
N PHE A 73 -1.18 8.32 -6.21
CA PHE A 73 -1.87 7.07 -6.51
C PHE A 73 -3.40 7.24 -6.59
N VAL A 74 -3.97 8.25 -5.92
CA VAL A 74 -5.39 8.60 -6.00
C VAL A 74 -5.70 9.24 -7.35
N THR A 75 -4.96 10.27 -7.74
CA THR A 75 -5.25 11.09 -8.94
C THR A 75 -4.72 10.48 -10.24
N TYR A 76 -3.90 9.44 -10.16
CA TYR A 76 -3.29 8.81 -11.34
C TYR A 76 -4.37 8.25 -12.31
N PRO A 77 -4.21 8.44 -13.64
CA PRO A 77 -5.21 8.07 -14.64
C PRO A 77 -5.67 6.60 -14.54
N LEU A 78 -7.00 6.39 -14.55
CA LEU A 78 -7.58 5.06 -14.33
C LEU A 78 -7.22 4.06 -15.44
N GLU A 79 -7.29 4.47 -16.71
CA GLU A 79 -7.00 3.58 -17.83
C GLU A 79 -5.57 3.01 -17.75
N GLU A 80 -4.60 3.86 -17.43
CA GLU A 80 -3.21 3.46 -17.21
C GLU A 80 -3.06 2.53 -16.00
N LYS A 81 -3.77 2.79 -14.89
CA LYS A 81 -3.80 1.87 -13.73
C LYS A 81 -4.28 0.49 -14.16
N LEU A 82 -5.41 0.39 -14.84
CA LEU A 82 -6.01 -0.89 -15.20
C LEU A 82 -5.12 -1.71 -16.15
N ARG A 83 -4.41 -1.04 -17.08
CA ARG A 83 -3.41 -1.69 -17.93
C ARG A 83 -2.30 -2.32 -17.08
N HIS A 84 -1.70 -1.55 -16.18
CA HIS A 84 -0.63 -2.03 -15.32
C HIS A 84 -1.08 -3.06 -14.28
N TYR A 85 -2.27 -2.93 -13.71
CA TYR A 85 -2.84 -3.90 -12.78
C TYR A 85 -2.96 -5.28 -13.42
N ARG A 86 -3.42 -5.36 -14.69
CA ARG A 86 -3.50 -6.63 -15.42
C ARG A 86 -2.14 -7.34 -15.54
N GLU A 87 -1.11 -6.57 -15.87
CA GLU A 87 0.27 -7.06 -16.02
C GLU A 87 0.87 -7.46 -14.67
N GLY A 88 0.70 -6.62 -13.64
CA GLY A 88 1.19 -6.85 -12.29
C GLY A 88 0.55 -8.06 -11.62
N ILE A 89 -0.76 -8.25 -11.75
CA ILE A 89 -1.44 -9.46 -11.26
C ILE A 89 -0.91 -10.71 -11.98
N ALA A 90 -0.65 -10.63 -13.29
CA ALA A 90 -0.03 -11.74 -14.01
C ALA A 90 1.40 -12.03 -13.53
N ALA A 91 2.19 -11.01 -13.21
CA ALA A 91 3.51 -11.19 -12.61
C ALA A 91 3.42 -11.83 -11.23
N MET A 92 2.52 -11.37 -10.37
CA MET A 92 2.25 -11.97 -9.06
C MET A 92 1.83 -13.45 -9.18
N SER A 93 0.94 -13.80 -10.12
CA SER A 93 0.54 -15.19 -10.36
C SER A 93 1.71 -16.08 -10.77
N ARG A 94 2.69 -15.57 -11.53
CA ARG A 94 3.90 -16.30 -11.90
C ARG A 94 4.86 -16.51 -10.73
N ILE A 95 4.90 -15.56 -9.79
CA ILE A 95 5.69 -15.69 -8.56
C ILE A 95 5.06 -16.78 -7.68
N HIS A 96 3.75 -16.67 -7.43
CA HIS A 96 2.99 -17.68 -6.69
C HIS A 96 1.48 -17.56 -6.99
N PRO A 97 0.77 -18.65 -7.33
CA PRO A 97 -0.66 -18.57 -7.69
C PRO A 97 -1.53 -17.91 -6.60
N TYR A 98 -1.28 -18.24 -5.33
CA TYR A 98 -1.97 -17.63 -4.19
C TYR A 98 -1.72 -16.12 -4.04
N VAL A 99 -0.50 -15.66 -4.34
CA VAL A 99 -0.17 -14.22 -4.32
C VAL A 99 -0.93 -13.49 -5.41
N GLY A 100 -0.96 -14.05 -6.63
CA GLY A 100 -1.78 -13.53 -7.72
C GLY A 100 -3.28 -13.53 -7.41
N LEU A 101 -3.77 -14.54 -6.70
CA LEU A 101 -5.17 -14.63 -6.28
C LEU A 101 -5.54 -13.53 -5.29
N LEU A 102 -4.74 -13.31 -4.24
CA LEU A 102 -4.92 -12.21 -3.29
C LEU A 102 -4.79 -10.84 -3.96
N GLY A 103 -3.78 -10.66 -4.81
CA GLY A 103 -3.60 -9.42 -5.58
C GLY A 103 -4.81 -9.12 -6.47
N SER A 104 -5.35 -10.11 -7.17
CA SER A 104 -6.56 -9.98 -7.98
C SER A 104 -7.77 -9.55 -7.15
N LEU A 105 -7.97 -10.15 -5.97
CA LEU A 105 -9.05 -9.77 -5.05
C LEU A 105 -8.87 -8.34 -4.52
N HIS A 106 -7.64 -7.96 -4.17
CA HIS A 106 -7.31 -6.63 -3.69
C HIS A 106 -7.64 -5.57 -4.76
N TYR A 107 -7.10 -5.71 -5.97
CA TYR A 107 -7.33 -4.79 -7.08
C TYR A 107 -8.77 -4.72 -7.61
N THR A 108 -9.63 -5.68 -7.26
CA THR A 108 -11.05 -5.67 -7.65
C THR A 108 -11.99 -5.20 -6.54
N THR A 109 -11.46 -4.69 -5.42
CA THR A 109 -12.28 -4.10 -4.34
C THR A 109 -12.77 -2.69 -4.69
N PHE A 110 -12.13 -1.97 -5.62
CA PHE A 110 -12.57 -0.65 -6.05
C PHE A 110 -13.95 -0.75 -6.73
N ARG A 111 -14.97 -0.05 -6.22
CA ARG A 111 -16.34 -0.07 -6.76
C ARG A 111 -16.64 1.23 -7.52
N GLY A 112 -17.56 1.15 -8.48
CA GLY A 112 -18.31 2.33 -8.96
C GLY A 112 -17.63 3.22 -10.00
N THR A 113 -16.78 2.67 -10.87
CA THR A 113 -16.20 3.44 -11.99
C THR A 113 -16.45 2.75 -13.32
N GLU A 114 -16.88 3.52 -14.32
CA GLU A 114 -17.04 3.04 -15.71
C GLU A 114 -15.72 2.47 -16.24
N GLY A 115 -15.79 1.43 -17.08
CA GLY A 115 -14.61 0.72 -17.60
C GLY A 115 -14.01 -0.36 -16.67
N LEU A 116 -14.50 -0.48 -15.43
CA LEU A 116 -14.01 -1.47 -14.48
C LEU A 116 -14.61 -2.87 -14.67
N GLU A 117 -15.78 -2.99 -15.30
CA GLU A 117 -16.51 -4.25 -15.45
C GLU A 117 -15.72 -5.29 -16.25
N ALA A 118 -15.12 -4.89 -17.38
CA ALA A 118 -14.30 -5.77 -18.20
C ALA A 118 -13.06 -6.27 -17.44
N PHE A 119 -12.42 -5.37 -16.66
CA PHE A 119 -11.32 -5.74 -15.78
C PHE A 119 -11.77 -6.74 -14.71
N GLN A 120 -12.89 -6.48 -14.04
CA GLN A 120 -13.43 -7.39 -13.03
C GLN A 120 -13.84 -8.75 -13.61
N ALA A 121 -14.42 -8.80 -14.81
CA ALA A 121 -14.79 -10.03 -15.49
C ALA A 121 -13.56 -10.89 -15.80
N ARG A 122 -12.52 -10.27 -16.37
CA ARG A 122 -11.23 -10.93 -16.62
C ARG A 122 -10.62 -11.48 -15.33
N GLU A 123 -10.61 -10.66 -14.29
CA GLU A 123 -10.02 -11.04 -13.02
C GLU A 123 -10.87 -12.10 -12.29
N ARG A 124 -12.20 -12.14 -12.47
CA ARG A 124 -13.02 -13.30 -12.05
C ARG A 124 -12.54 -14.58 -12.72
N GLN A 125 -12.39 -14.59 -14.04
CA GLN A 125 -11.91 -15.77 -14.77
C GLN A 125 -10.51 -16.22 -14.30
N ARG A 126 -9.59 -15.28 -14.11
CA ARG A 126 -8.25 -15.58 -13.57
C ARG A 126 -8.34 -16.23 -12.19
N ARG A 127 -9.17 -15.71 -11.30
CA ARG A 127 -9.31 -16.25 -9.94
C ARG A 127 -9.85 -17.68 -9.96
N GLU A 128 -10.85 -17.98 -10.77
CA GLU A 128 -11.35 -19.36 -10.89
C GLU A 128 -10.25 -20.32 -11.34
N HIS A 129 -9.46 -19.95 -12.37
CA HIS A 129 -8.32 -20.76 -12.79
C HIS A 129 -7.25 -20.94 -11.70
N LEU A 130 -6.92 -19.86 -10.96
CA LEU A 130 -5.94 -19.95 -9.87
C LEU A 130 -6.46 -20.79 -8.70
N LYS A 131 -7.75 -20.71 -8.38
CA LYS A 131 -8.40 -21.54 -7.34
C LYS A 131 -8.36 -23.02 -7.73
N GLU A 132 -8.68 -23.34 -8.98
CA GLU A 132 -8.59 -24.70 -9.53
C GLU A 132 -7.15 -25.21 -9.46
N GLN A 133 -6.17 -24.42 -9.91
CA GLN A 133 -4.74 -24.76 -9.85
C GLN A 133 -4.25 -25.04 -8.43
N LEU A 134 -4.75 -24.28 -7.45
CA LEU A 134 -4.40 -24.43 -6.04
C LEU A 134 -5.22 -25.54 -5.34
N GLY A 135 -6.26 -26.07 -5.98
CA GLY A 135 -7.16 -27.05 -5.38
C GLY A 135 -7.92 -26.52 -4.17
N LEU A 136 -8.28 -25.23 -4.15
CA LEU A 136 -8.91 -24.62 -2.98
C LEU A 136 -10.28 -25.23 -2.67
N THR A 137 -10.44 -25.67 -1.43
CA THR A 137 -11.72 -26.06 -0.83
C THR A 137 -12.50 -24.84 -0.34
N ALA A 138 -13.78 -25.02 -0.01
CA ALA A 138 -14.60 -23.98 0.63
C ALA A 138 -13.96 -23.41 1.92
N ARG A 139 -13.24 -24.25 2.69
CA ARG A 139 -12.51 -23.82 3.88
C ARG A 139 -11.35 -22.89 3.52
N GLU A 140 -10.58 -23.21 2.48
CA GLU A 140 -9.46 -22.37 2.04
C GLU A 140 -9.94 -21.08 1.38
N GLU A 141 -11.09 -21.08 0.70
CA GLU A 141 -11.73 -19.86 0.22
C GLU A 141 -12.20 -18.95 1.37
N ALA A 142 -12.71 -19.52 2.47
CA ALA A 142 -13.03 -18.74 3.66
C ALA A 142 -11.75 -18.15 4.30
N LEU A 143 -10.67 -18.92 4.35
CA LEU A 143 -9.36 -18.44 4.83
C LEU A 143 -8.78 -17.35 3.92
N LEU A 144 -8.95 -17.46 2.60
CA LEU A 144 -8.55 -16.45 1.63
C LEU A 144 -9.21 -15.09 1.91
N GLN A 145 -10.47 -15.08 2.33
CA GLN A 145 -11.13 -13.82 2.73
C GLN A 145 -10.52 -13.23 4.00
N ILE A 146 -10.12 -14.05 4.97
CA ILE A 146 -9.41 -13.60 6.18
C ILE A 146 -8.05 -13.01 5.78
N HIS A 147 -7.31 -13.68 4.91
CA HIS A 147 -6.02 -13.21 4.38
C HIS A 147 -6.17 -11.88 3.63
N LEU A 148 -7.22 -11.71 2.83
CA LEU A 148 -7.51 -10.44 2.17
C LEU A 148 -7.75 -9.29 3.17
N ARG A 149 -8.42 -9.56 4.30
CA ARG A 149 -8.61 -8.56 5.36
C ARG A 149 -7.29 -8.18 6.01
N TYR A 150 -6.40 -9.14 6.29
CA TYR A 150 -5.05 -8.86 6.76
C TYR A 150 -4.25 -8.04 5.74
N LEU A 151 -4.27 -8.41 4.46
CA LEU A 151 -3.58 -7.66 3.42
C LEU A 151 -4.05 -6.19 3.40
N LYS A 152 -5.35 -5.95 3.43
CA LYS A 152 -5.93 -4.59 3.47
C LYS A 152 -5.55 -3.84 4.74
N LEU A 153 -5.53 -4.51 5.89
CA LEU A 153 -5.07 -3.92 7.15
C LEU A 153 -3.67 -3.35 7.00
N PHE A 154 -2.72 -4.15 6.49
CA PHE A 154 -1.33 -3.72 6.35
C PHE A 154 -1.11 -2.71 5.23
N ASP A 155 -1.88 -2.79 4.14
CA ASP A 155 -1.92 -1.75 3.12
C ASP A 155 -2.31 -0.39 3.75
N TYR A 156 -3.50 -0.30 4.37
CA TYR A 156 -3.92 0.94 5.03
C TYR A 156 -2.99 1.41 6.14
N PHE A 157 -2.43 0.49 6.93
CA PHE A 157 -1.47 0.85 7.98
C PHE A 157 -0.21 1.46 7.36
N SER A 158 0.34 0.87 6.30
CA SER A 158 1.49 1.43 5.60
C SER A 158 1.17 2.77 4.93
N LEU A 159 -0.02 2.95 4.35
CA LEU A 159 -0.48 4.22 3.79
C LEU A 159 -0.57 5.30 4.86
N PHE A 160 -1.11 4.95 6.04
CA PHE A 160 -1.16 5.85 7.18
C PHE A 160 0.24 6.28 7.59
N ILE A 161 1.17 5.34 7.77
CA ILE A 161 2.56 5.65 8.10
C ILE A 161 3.17 6.59 7.05
N CYS A 162 3.02 6.28 5.77
CA CYS A 162 3.65 7.04 4.70
C CYS A 162 3.05 8.45 4.48
N LEU A 163 1.76 8.65 4.75
CA LEU A 163 1.06 9.88 4.37
C LEU A 163 0.80 10.83 5.54
N THR A 164 0.64 10.33 6.77
CA THR A 164 0.11 11.13 7.89
C THR A 164 1.07 11.65 8.97
N PRO A 165 2.41 11.45 8.94
CA PRO A 165 3.29 11.93 10.00
C PRO A 165 3.28 13.46 10.06
N PRO A 166 3.41 14.10 11.23
CA PRO A 166 3.84 15.48 11.26
C PRO A 166 5.26 15.60 10.66
N PRO A 167 5.62 16.65 9.92
CA PRO A 167 4.84 17.86 9.59
C PRO A 167 4.08 17.76 8.24
N ALA A 168 3.72 16.56 7.76
CA ALA A 168 2.93 16.43 6.54
C ALA A 168 1.60 17.20 6.65
N THR A 169 1.25 17.86 5.56
CA THR A 169 0.00 18.63 5.52
C THR A 169 -1.19 17.69 5.34
N LYS A 170 -2.28 17.99 6.06
CA LYS A 170 -3.55 17.25 5.93
C LYS A 170 -4.12 17.29 4.50
N ALA A 171 -3.74 18.27 3.69
CA ALA A 171 -4.12 18.37 2.28
C ALA A 171 -3.65 17.16 1.44
N SER A 172 -2.58 16.48 1.87
CA SER A 172 -2.08 15.26 1.21
C SER A 172 -2.72 13.97 1.73
N HIS A 173 -3.56 14.03 2.76
CA HIS A 173 -4.17 12.85 3.36
C HIS A 173 -5.49 12.53 2.63
N PRO A 174 -5.66 11.34 2.06
CA PRO A 174 -6.96 10.90 1.58
C PRO A 174 -7.98 10.91 2.73
N SER A 175 -9.16 11.49 2.52
CA SER A 175 -10.17 11.65 3.58
C SER A 175 -10.62 10.32 4.20
N TRP A 176 -10.58 9.23 3.42
CA TRP A 176 -10.92 7.88 3.84
C TRP A 176 -9.85 7.19 4.71
N LEU A 177 -8.61 7.72 4.75
CA LEU A 177 -7.49 7.16 5.51
C LEU A 177 -7.58 7.55 7.00
N GLN A 178 -8.66 7.11 7.65
CA GLN A 178 -8.89 7.30 9.07
C GLN A 178 -8.63 5.98 9.82
N PRO A 179 -7.80 5.96 10.88
CA PRO A 179 -7.57 4.76 11.68
C PRO A 179 -8.85 4.07 12.14
N SER A 180 -9.91 4.83 12.45
CA SER A 180 -11.21 4.29 12.85
C SER A 180 -11.84 3.31 11.84
N HIS A 181 -11.47 3.41 10.55
CA HIS A 181 -11.98 2.57 9.46
C HIS A 181 -11.17 1.30 9.20
N PHE A 182 -9.89 1.26 9.58
CA PHE A 182 -8.99 0.14 9.23
C PHE A 182 -8.21 -0.44 10.40
N ALA A 183 -8.07 0.26 11.53
CA ALA A 183 -7.27 -0.17 12.68
C ALA A 183 -8.05 -1.21 13.53
N GLN A 184 -8.39 -2.32 12.88
CA GLN A 184 -9.03 -3.49 13.46
C GLN A 184 -8.51 -4.75 12.76
N ASP A 185 -8.09 -5.74 13.53
CA ASP A 185 -7.67 -7.02 12.96
C ASP A 185 -8.88 -7.84 12.44
N PRO A 186 -8.66 -8.88 11.64
CA PRO A 186 -9.72 -9.77 11.19
C PRO A 186 -10.48 -10.53 12.29
N GLY A 187 -10.00 -10.50 13.54
CA GLY A 187 -10.63 -11.04 14.74
C GLY A 187 -11.50 -10.03 15.50
N GLY A 188 -11.52 -8.76 15.09
CA GLY A 188 -12.34 -7.69 15.68
C GLY A 188 -11.63 -6.81 16.71
N HIS A 189 -10.37 -7.08 17.02
CA HIS A 189 -9.59 -6.31 17.99
C HIS A 189 -9.12 -5.00 17.37
N ARG A 190 -9.38 -3.88 18.05
CA ARG A 190 -9.08 -2.53 17.56
C ARG A 190 -7.78 -2.03 18.17
N PHE A 191 -7.12 -1.14 17.45
CA PHE A 191 -5.95 -0.42 17.93
C PHE A 191 -5.98 1.04 17.50
N HIS A 192 -5.19 1.85 18.19
CA HIS A 192 -5.05 3.28 17.99
C HIS A 192 -3.67 3.59 17.42
N LEU A 193 -3.61 4.61 16.57
CA LEU A 193 -2.39 5.09 15.92
C LEU A 193 -2.25 6.57 16.22
N ILE A 194 -1.21 6.94 16.96
CA ILE A 194 -1.00 8.31 17.44
C ILE A 194 0.45 8.71 17.15
N TRP A 195 0.65 9.65 16.23
CA TRP A 195 1.97 10.23 16.00
C TRP A 195 2.41 11.05 17.20
N GLN A 196 3.55 10.70 17.79
CA GLN A 196 4.21 11.52 18.81
C GLN A 196 5.07 12.62 18.17
N ASP A 197 5.79 12.24 17.11
CA ASP A 197 6.57 13.13 16.25
C ASP A 197 6.73 12.53 14.83
N GLU A 198 7.59 13.07 13.98
CA GLU A 198 7.80 12.56 12.61
C GLU A 198 8.33 11.12 12.59
N ASN A 199 9.06 10.68 13.60
CA ASN A 199 9.79 9.42 13.59
C ASN A 199 9.22 8.39 14.58
N HIS A 200 8.22 8.75 15.40
CA HIS A 200 7.63 7.85 16.40
C HIS A 200 6.11 7.79 16.28
N LEU A 201 5.60 6.59 16.01
CA LEU A 201 4.17 6.29 15.95
C LEU A 201 3.80 5.35 17.10
N VAL A 202 2.97 5.84 18.02
CA VAL A 202 2.41 5.05 19.10
C VAL A 202 1.31 4.13 18.56
N VAL A 203 1.36 2.85 18.94
CA VAL A 203 0.35 1.83 18.61
C VAL A 203 -0.19 1.22 19.90
N ASP A 204 -1.50 1.29 20.12
CA ASP A 204 -2.14 0.82 21.35
C ASP A 204 -3.47 0.09 21.10
N PRO A 205 -3.66 -1.17 21.53
CA PRO A 205 -2.64 -2.05 22.08
C PRO A 205 -1.56 -2.41 21.06
N PHE A 206 -0.35 -2.68 21.53
CA PHE A 206 0.82 -2.91 20.68
C PHE A 206 0.85 -4.38 20.18
N PRO A 207 0.79 -4.63 18.85
CA PRO A 207 0.65 -5.98 18.28
C PRO A 207 1.97 -6.63 17.82
N PHE A 208 3.11 -6.05 18.20
CA PHE A 208 4.46 -6.46 17.80
C PHE A 208 5.25 -6.92 19.04
N PRO A 209 6.33 -7.72 18.87
CA PRO A 209 7.08 -8.26 20.01
C PRO A 209 7.76 -7.19 20.89
N ASP A 210 8.25 -6.13 20.27
CA ASP A 210 8.92 -4.98 20.88
C ASP A 210 8.86 -3.82 19.88
N VAL A 211 9.44 -2.66 20.20
CA VAL A 211 9.56 -1.51 19.30
C VAL A 211 9.98 -1.95 17.90
N LEU A 212 9.27 -1.47 16.88
CA LEU A 212 9.47 -1.90 15.50
C LEU A 212 10.10 -0.76 14.69
N PRO A 213 11.43 -0.77 14.46
CA PRO A 213 12.08 0.18 13.59
C PRO A 213 11.79 -0.17 12.12
N LEU A 214 11.39 0.83 11.35
CA LEU A 214 11.03 0.75 9.94
C LEU A 214 11.87 1.75 9.15
N ARG A 215 12.24 1.38 7.92
CA ARG A 215 13.03 2.24 7.02
C ARG A 215 12.32 2.40 5.69
N ILE A 216 11.88 3.60 5.39
CA ILE A 216 11.04 3.90 4.23
C ILE A 216 11.87 4.69 3.21
N PRO A 217 12.15 4.13 2.02
CA PRO A 217 12.83 4.87 0.97
C PRO A 217 11.93 5.95 0.38
N TYR A 218 12.49 7.14 0.20
CA TYR A 218 11.79 8.28 -0.39
C TYR A 218 12.73 9.14 -1.24
N ARG A 219 12.14 10.04 -2.02
CA ARG A 219 12.83 11.15 -2.68
C ARG A 219 12.08 12.45 -2.38
N ASP A 220 12.80 13.51 -2.06
CA ASP A 220 12.20 14.84 -1.90
C ASP A 220 12.36 15.61 -3.21
N LEU A 221 11.29 16.26 -3.66
CA LEU A 221 11.30 17.24 -4.75
C LEU A 221 10.90 18.62 -4.21
N PRO A 222 11.33 19.73 -4.82
CA PRO A 222 10.77 21.04 -4.51
C PRO A 222 9.24 21.05 -4.68
N ASP A 223 8.53 21.64 -3.73
CA ASP A 223 7.09 21.89 -3.91
C ASP A 223 6.90 23.14 -4.77
N THR A 224 6.93 22.92 -6.08
CA THR A 224 6.74 23.94 -7.11
C THR A 224 5.75 23.45 -8.16
N THR A 225 5.26 24.37 -8.98
CA THR A 225 4.47 24.04 -10.17
C THR A 225 5.41 23.65 -11.30
N TYR A 226 5.43 22.36 -11.63
CA TYR A 226 6.17 21.84 -12.77
C TYR A 226 5.45 22.21 -14.06
N THR A 227 6.14 22.91 -14.95
CA THR A 227 5.55 23.47 -16.19
C THR A 227 5.40 22.44 -17.31
N SER A 228 6.06 21.28 -17.20
CA SER A 228 6.00 20.22 -18.19
C SER A 228 6.41 18.86 -17.59
N ALA A 229 5.98 17.76 -18.22
CA ALA A 229 6.39 16.42 -17.81
C ALA A 229 7.92 16.21 -17.85
N PRO A 230 8.67 16.70 -18.86
CA PRO A 230 10.13 16.66 -18.84
C PRO A 230 10.76 17.39 -17.63
N ALA A 231 10.19 18.51 -17.19
CA ALA A 231 10.68 19.23 -16.01
C ALA A 231 10.51 18.42 -14.72
N LEU A 232 9.35 17.77 -14.55
CA LEU A 232 9.10 16.86 -13.43
C LEU A 232 10.04 15.65 -13.48
N GLN A 233 10.23 15.05 -14.65
CA GLN A 233 11.13 13.91 -14.82
C GLN A 233 12.58 14.27 -14.49
N ALA A 234 13.06 15.42 -14.95
CA ALA A 234 14.41 15.90 -14.64
C ALA A 234 14.60 16.11 -13.13
N ALA A 235 13.61 16.69 -12.44
CA ALA A 235 13.64 16.85 -10.98
C ALA A 235 13.64 15.49 -10.26
N TRP A 236 12.83 14.54 -10.74
CA TRP A 236 12.79 13.17 -10.22
C TRP A 236 14.13 12.45 -10.37
N GLU A 237 14.76 12.51 -11.54
CA GLU A 237 16.05 11.86 -11.82
C GLU A 237 17.20 12.51 -11.04
N ALA A 238 17.18 13.84 -10.90
CA ALA A 238 18.18 14.59 -10.14
C ALA A 238 18.02 14.42 -8.62
N SER A 239 16.84 14.03 -8.13
CA SER A 239 16.62 13.81 -6.70
C SER A 239 17.48 12.66 -6.17
N VAL A 240 17.95 12.78 -4.93
CA VAL A 240 18.77 11.75 -4.28
C VAL A 240 17.86 10.83 -3.45
N PRO A 241 17.86 9.50 -3.69
CA PRO A 241 17.19 8.55 -2.81
C PRO A 241 17.67 8.69 -1.37
N SER A 242 16.73 8.78 -0.45
CA SER A 242 16.99 8.87 0.99
C SER A 242 16.12 7.86 1.75
N TYR A 243 16.39 7.70 3.04
CA TYR A 243 15.62 6.81 3.91
C TYR A 243 15.08 7.59 5.09
N TRP A 244 13.79 7.42 5.35
CA TRP A 244 13.11 7.93 6.53
C TRP A 244 12.98 6.79 7.54
N SER A 245 13.38 7.04 8.78
CA SER A 245 13.28 6.05 9.86
C SER A 245 12.07 6.38 10.73
N VAL A 246 11.20 5.39 10.90
CA VAL A 246 10.02 5.45 11.76
C VAL A 246 10.09 4.31 12.74
N THR A 247 9.84 4.55 14.01
CA THR A 247 9.75 3.50 15.02
C THR A 247 8.31 3.41 15.51
N LEU A 248 7.72 2.22 15.43
CA LEU A 248 6.46 1.94 16.13
C LEU A 248 6.76 1.62 17.58
N ILE A 249 6.09 2.29 18.50
CA ILE A 249 6.29 2.15 19.95
C ILE A 249 4.96 1.83 20.65
N PRO A 250 4.99 1.09 21.78
CA PRO A 250 3.81 0.96 22.63
C PRO A 250 3.44 2.32 23.27
N ALA A 251 2.19 2.44 23.74
CA ALA A 251 1.74 3.58 24.55
C ALA A 251 2.33 3.58 25.96
#